data_AF-A0A939VUS7-F1
#
_entry.id   AF-A0A939VUS7-F1
#
_cell.length_a   1.000
_cell.length_b   1.000
_cell.length_c   1.000
_cell.angle_alpha   90.00
_cell.angle_beta   90.00
_cell.angle_gamma   90.00
#
_symmetry.space_group_name_H-M   'P 1'
#
loop_
_entity.id
_entity.type
_entity.pdbx_description
1 polymer ?
#
loop_
_entity_poly.entity_id
_entity_poly.type
_entity_poly.pdbx_seq_one_letter_code
_entity_poly.pdbx_strand_id
1 'polypeptide(L)'
;MNWQQIIPFIICFILIALCVVIWSKKNQAVKDQYDERQEMLRKNAYKYSAMTMLFCSLAYYIVTALVDKPFAQDGVSVLLIALAGVAVFAIYSIFNDAFFGVKGRRSGTGRPFVYIILVAFITVMNGIGAIRMIQENELVKDGVLTTNVMNLALTILFLLILIAFAVKYIMNTIEERRADE
;
A
#
# COMPACT_ATOMS: atom_id res chain seq x y z
N MET A 1 -23.21 -7.15 -8.91
CA MET A 1 -22.13 -8.16 -9.03
C MET A 1 -22.58 -9.41 -8.28
N ASN A 2 -22.72 -10.56 -8.96
CA ASN A 2 -23.29 -11.76 -8.33
C ASN A 2 -22.30 -12.35 -7.31
N TRP A 3 -22.75 -12.56 -6.07
CA TRP A 3 -21.94 -13.09 -4.97
C TRP A 3 -21.20 -14.39 -5.33
N GLN A 4 -21.80 -15.22 -6.18
CA GLN A 4 -21.21 -16.46 -6.70
C GLN A 4 -19.91 -16.27 -7.49
N GLN A 5 -19.70 -15.09 -8.12
CA GLN A 5 -18.46 -14.80 -8.85
C GLN A 5 -17.34 -14.31 -7.93
N ILE A 6 -17.65 -13.77 -6.75
CA ILE A 6 -16.67 -13.19 -5.81
C ILE A 6 -16.08 -14.27 -4.89
N ILE A 7 -16.90 -15.24 -4.48
CA ILE A 7 -16.52 -16.37 -3.61
C ILE A 7 -15.25 -17.10 -4.07
N PRO A 8 -15.07 -17.51 -5.35
CA PRO A 8 -13.86 -18.22 -5.76
C PRO A 8 -12.59 -17.37 -5.68
N PHE A 9 -12.67 -16.05 -5.90
CA PHE A 9 -11.52 -15.15 -5.72
C PHE A 9 -11.16 -14.97 -4.24
N ILE A 10 -12.17 -14.87 -3.37
CA ILE A 10 -11.97 -14.80 -1.92
C ILE A 10 -11.32 -16.10 -1.41
N ILE A 11 -11.79 -17.27 -1.86
CA ILE A 11 -11.21 -18.56 -1.50
C ILE A 11 -9.76 -18.66 -1.98
N CYS A 12 -9.50 -18.30 -3.24
CA CYS A 12 -8.14 -18.31 -3.79
C CYS A 12 -7.20 -17.37 -3.01
N PHE A 13 -7.68 -16.17 -2.66
CA PHE A 13 -6.94 -15.21 -1.83
C PHE A 13 -6.66 -15.76 -0.43
N ILE A 14 -7.67 -16.34 0.24
CA ILE A 14 -7.52 -16.96 1.56
C ILE A 14 -6.50 -18.10 1.49
N LEU A 15 -6.55 -18.94 0.44
CA LEU A 15 -5.61 -20.03 0.23
C LEU A 15 -4.18 -19.53 0.01
N ILE A 16 -3.99 -18.49 -0.80
CA ILE A 16 -2.67 -17.85 -1.00
C ILE A 16 -2.18 -17.27 0.33
N ALA A 17 -3.02 -16.52 1.05
CA ALA A 17 -2.68 -15.95 2.35
C ALA A 17 -2.34 -17.04 3.38
N LEU A 18 -3.07 -18.15 3.41
CA LEU A 18 -2.79 -19.30 4.27
C LEU A 18 -1.47 -19.97 3.89
N CYS A 19 -1.22 -20.21 2.60
CA CYS A 19 0.04 -20.74 2.11
C CYS A 19 1.21 -19.84 2.50
N VAL A 20 1.05 -18.52 2.38
CA VAL A 20 2.05 -17.52 2.80
C VAL A 20 2.25 -17.55 4.31
N VAL A 21 1.19 -17.60 5.10
CA VAL A 21 1.27 -17.67 6.57
C VAL A 21 1.94 -18.98 7.00
N ILE A 22 1.55 -20.13 6.44
CA ILE A 22 2.14 -21.43 6.74
C ILE A 22 3.62 -21.47 6.34
N TRP A 23 3.98 -20.95 5.17
CA TRP A 23 5.36 -20.88 4.72
C TRP A 23 6.20 -19.91 5.57
N SER A 24 5.61 -18.78 5.97
CA SER A 24 6.25 -17.82 6.88
C SER A 24 6.46 -18.38 8.28
N LYS A 25 5.48 -19.16 8.81
CA LYS A 25 5.53 -19.89 10.08
C LYS A 25 6.51 -21.06 10.07
N LYS A 26 6.62 -21.80 8.97
CA LYS A 26 7.63 -22.85 8.82
C LYS A 26 9.06 -22.28 8.91
N ASN A 27 9.24 -21.01 8.56
CA ASN A 27 10.50 -20.26 8.69
C ASN A 27 10.54 -19.31 9.92
N GLN A 28 9.66 -19.47 10.93
CA GLN A 28 9.56 -18.60 12.12
C GLN A 28 10.66 -18.80 13.18
N ALA A 29 11.56 -19.77 13.04
CA ALA A 29 12.73 -19.86 13.92
C ALA A 29 13.67 -18.64 13.81
N VAL A 30 13.40 -17.73 12.87
CA VAL A 30 14.18 -16.52 12.63
C VAL A 30 13.27 -15.31 12.74
N LYS A 31 13.17 -14.73 13.96
CA LYS A 31 12.57 -13.40 14.17
C LYS A 31 13.20 -12.41 13.18
N ASP A 32 12.37 -11.75 12.39
CA ASP A 32 12.76 -10.66 11.49
C ASP A 32 13.14 -9.45 12.36
N GLN A 33 14.38 -9.43 12.81
CA GLN A 33 14.92 -8.37 13.65
C GLN A 33 15.29 -7.19 12.74
N TYR A 34 14.66 -6.05 13.00
CA TYR A 34 15.14 -4.77 12.50
C TYR A 34 16.40 -4.42 13.29
N ASP A 35 17.39 -3.85 12.62
CA ASP A 35 18.52 -3.24 13.32
C ASP A 35 18.12 -1.86 13.87
N GLU A 36 18.95 -1.30 14.76
CA GLU A 36 18.70 0.00 15.39
C GLU A 36 18.54 1.13 14.35
N ARG A 37 19.24 1.03 13.21
CA ARG A 37 19.16 2.00 12.12
C ARG A 37 17.80 1.94 11.43
N GLN A 38 17.32 0.75 11.10
CA GLN A 38 16.01 0.51 10.49
C GLN A 38 14.89 0.93 11.44
N GLU A 39 15.01 0.67 12.74
CA GLU A 39 14.03 1.15 13.72
C GLU A 39 13.96 2.69 13.75
N MET A 40 15.11 3.36 13.74
CA MET A 40 15.17 4.83 13.68
C MET A 40 14.52 5.36 12.39
N LEU A 41 14.82 4.76 11.25
CA LEU A 41 14.24 5.14 9.96
C LEU A 41 12.73 4.91 9.92
N ARG A 42 12.24 3.80 10.49
CA ARG A 42 10.79 3.56 10.62
C ARG A 42 10.11 4.55 11.53
N LYS A 43 10.74 4.95 12.64
CA LYS A 43 10.23 6.03 13.50
C LYS A 43 10.08 7.33 12.70
N ASN A 44 11.04 7.66 11.84
CA ASN A 44 10.93 8.82 10.95
C ASN A 44 9.82 8.64 9.91
N ALA A 45 9.68 7.45 9.32
CA ALA A 45 8.57 7.14 8.41
C ALA A 45 7.21 7.36 9.08
N TYR A 46 7.03 6.91 10.34
CA TYR A 46 5.82 7.16 11.12
C TYR A 46 5.59 8.64 11.38
N LYS A 47 6.64 9.41 11.70
CA LYS A 47 6.53 10.87 11.87
C LYS A 47 6.04 11.55 10.60
N TYR A 48 6.64 11.25 9.45
CA TYR A 48 6.23 11.83 8.17
C TYR A 48 4.81 11.42 7.76
N SER A 49 4.45 10.15 8.00
CA SER A 49 3.10 9.64 7.79
C SER A 49 2.07 10.39 8.63
N ALA A 50 2.34 10.57 9.94
CA ALA A 50 1.47 11.30 10.85
C ALA A 50 1.35 12.79 10.46
N MET A 51 2.47 13.45 10.13
CA MET A 51 2.45 14.84 9.66
C MET A 51 1.62 14.99 8.37
N THR A 52 1.76 14.06 7.43
CA THR A 52 0.95 14.04 6.20
C THR A 52 -0.54 13.92 6.53
N MET A 53 -0.92 12.99 7.40
CA MET A 53 -2.32 12.83 7.81
C MET A 53 -2.87 14.08 8.50
N LEU A 54 -2.07 14.74 9.35
CA LEU A 54 -2.45 15.99 10.01
C LEU A 54 -2.69 17.11 8.98
N PHE A 55 -1.76 17.32 8.06
CA PHE A 55 -1.90 18.34 7.02
C PHE A 55 -3.07 18.06 6.08
N CYS A 56 -3.26 16.81 5.65
CA CYS A 56 -4.41 16.43 4.83
C CYS A 56 -5.74 16.60 5.58
N SER A 57 -5.79 16.29 6.89
CA SER A 57 -6.98 16.49 7.71
C SER A 57 -7.31 17.97 7.88
N LEU A 58 -6.31 18.81 8.14
CA LEU A 58 -6.48 20.26 8.24
C LEU A 58 -6.94 20.85 6.91
N ALA A 59 -6.31 20.45 5.80
CA ALA A 59 -6.70 20.87 4.47
C ALA A 59 -8.15 20.46 4.16
N TYR A 60 -8.52 19.21 4.43
CA TYR A 60 -9.90 18.73 4.25
C TYR A 60 -10.89 19.58 5.05
N TYR A 61 -10.61 19.85 6.33
CA TYR A 61 -11.46 20.69 7.17
C TYR A 61 -11.63 22.10 6.60
N ILE A 62 -10.52 22.77 6.24
CA ILE A 62 -10.56 24.13 5.68
C ILE A 62 -11.39 24.16 4.40
N VAL A 63 -11.15 23.24 3.46
CA VAL A 63 -11.85 23.26 2.18
C VAL A 63 -13.33 22.94 2.37
N THR A 64 -13.69 21.98 3.22
CA THR A 64 -15.11 21.69 3.52
C THR A 64 -15.81 22.89 4.19
N ALA A 65 -15.13 23.63 5.07
CA ALA A 65 -15.67 24.84 5.68
C ALA A 65 -15.87 25.98 4.66
N LEU A 66 -15.01 26.09 3.65
CA LEU A 66 -15.13 27.11 2.60
C LEU A 66 -16.21 26.82 1.56
N VAL A 67 -16.42 25.54 1.24
CA VAL A 67 -17.37 25.09 0.19
C VAL A 67 -18.74 24.74 0.77
N ASP A 68 -18.88 24.71 2.10
CA ASP A 68 -20.09 24.33 2.84
C ASP A 68 -20.70 22.99 2.38
N LYS A 69 -19.84 22.08 1.90
CA LYS A 69 -20.21 20.76 1.40
C LYS A 69 -19.06 19.76 1.57
N PRO A 70 -19.34 18.52 2.03
CA PRO A 70 -18.32 17.48 2.10
C PRO A 70 -17.94 16.98 0.69
N PHE A 71 -16.65 16.68 0.49
CA PHE A 71 -16.14 16.15 -0.79
C PHE A 71 -16.37 14.65 -0.96
N ALA A 72 -16.60 13.94 0.15
CA ALA A 72 -16.75 12.49 0.16
C ALA A 72 -17.82 12.07 1.17
N GLN A 73 -18.42 10.90 0.93
CA GLN A 73 -19.35 10.26 1.87
C GLN A 73 -18.66 10.04 3.23
N ASP A 74 -19.47 9.92 4.28
CA ASP A 74 -19.00 9.74 5.65
C ASP A 74 -17.98 8.60 5.76
N GLY A 75 -16.81 8.93 6.33
CA GLY A 75 -15.70 8.00 6.50
C GLY A 75 -14.78 7.82 5.29
N VAL A 76 -15.23 8.12 4.06
CA VAL A 76 -14.39 7.99 2.84
C VAL A 76 -13.22 8.97 2.89
N SER A 77 -13.45 10.22 3.29
CA SER A 77 -12.40 11.23 3.45
C SER A 77 -11.32 10.80 4.45
N VAL A 78 -11.73 10.26 5.61
CA VAL A 78 -10.82 9.75 6.64
C VAL A 78 -9.96 8.60 6.11
N LEU A 79 -10.58 7.67 5.37
CA LEU A 79 -9.85 6.55 4.76
C LEU A 79 -8.86 7.03 3.70
N LEU A 80 -9.24 7.97 2.84
CA LEU A 80 -8.33 8.55 1.84
C LEU A 80 -7.12 9.24 2.49
N ILE A 81 -7.34 9.98 3.58
CA ILE A 81 -6.27 10.61 4.38
C ILE A 81 -5.36 9.53 4.98
N ALA A 82 -5.92 8.45 5.53
CA ALA A 82 -5.13 7.34 6.07
C ALA A 82 -4.29 6.67 4.97
N LEU A 83 -4.85 6.44 3.78
CA LEU A 83 -4.10 5.88 2.64
C LEU A 83 -2.96 6.79 2.19
N ALA A 84 -3.12 8.12 2.22
CA ALA A 84 -2.05 9.06 1.96
C ALA A 84 -0.90 8.92 2.99
N GLY A 85 -1.24 8.78 4.27
CA GLY A 85 -0.27 8.49 5.33
C GLY A 85 0.48 7.17 5.10
N VAL A 86 -0.24 6.11 4.73
CA VAL A 86 0.34 4.79 4.40
C VAL A 86 1.29 4.89 3.20
N ALA A 87 0.92 5.64 2.16
CA ALA A 87 1.78 5.86 0.99
C ALA A 87 3.12 6.47 1.40
N VAL A 88 3.10 7.55 2.17
CA VAL A 88 4.32 8.23 2.66
C VAL A 88 5.16 7.30 3.51
N PHE A 89 4.54 6.57 4.44
CA PHE A 89 5.25 5.58 5.26
C PHE A 89 5.95 4.52 4.40
N ALA A 90 5.22 3.93 3.46
CA ALA A 90 5.72 2.83 2.63
C ALA A 90 6.85 3.31 1.73
N ILE A 91 6.64 4.40 0.98
CA ILE A 91 7.63 4.98 0.07
C ILE A 91 8.91 5.33 0.84
N TYR A 92 8.79 6.08 1.94
CA TYR A 92 9.95 6.46 2.73
C TYR A 92 10.71 5.22 3.24
N SER A 93 9.99 4.23 3.76
CA SER A 93 10.61 3.01 4.30
C SER A 93 11.28 2.16 3.21
N ILE A 94 10.74 2.14 1.98
CA ILE A 94 11.32 1.41 0.84
C ILE A 94 12.64 2.05 0.42
N PHE A 95 12.64 3.36 0.19
CA PHE A 95 13.84 4.08 -0.26
C PHE A 95 14.96 4.09 0.78
N ASN A 96 14.60 4.05 2.07
CA ASN A 96 15.54 3.98 3.20
C ASN A 96 15.83 2.54 3.67
N ASP A 97 15.46 1.53 2.88
CA ASP A 97 15.79 0.14 3.15
C ASP A 97 15.29 -0.42 4.51
N ALA A 98 14.24 0.21 5.07
CA ALA A 98 13.65 -0.07 6.37
C ALA A 98 12.23 -0.68 6.28
N PHE A 99 11.74 -0.93 5.05
CA PHE A 99 10.44 -1.56 4.82
C PHE A 99 10.41 -3.03 5.24
N PHE A 100 11.48 -3.78 4.94
CA PHE A 100 11.68 -5.16 5.36
C PHE A 100 12.80 -5.25 6.40
N GLY A 101 12.68 -6.19 7.36
CA GLY A 101 13.73 -6.45 8.34
C GLY A 101 15.01 -7.01 7.71
N VAL A 102 16.12 -6.93 8.45
CA VAL A 102 17.46 -7.34 8.00
C VAL A 102 17.50 -8.78 7.50
N LYS A 103 16.76 -9.69 8.15
CA LYS A 103 16.74 -11.11 7.79
C LYS A 103 15.78 -11.42 6.63
N GLY A 104 14.74 -10.61 6.45
CA GLY A 104 13.92 -10.58 5.24
C GLY A 104 14.72 -10.26 3.96
N ARG A 105 15.80 -9.46 4.07
CA ARG A 105 16.69 -9.12 2.94
C ARG A 105 17.78 -10.16 2.69
N ARG A 106 18.40 -10.70 3.75
CA ARG A 106 19.61 -11.56 3.65
C ARG A 106 19.32 -13.04 3.39
N SER A 107 18.10 -13.50 3.67
CA SER A 107 17.84 -14.94 3.74
C SER A 107 17.72 -15.65 2.39
N GLY A 108 17.72 -14.96 1.24
CA GLY A 108 17.38 -15.60 -0.06
C GLY A 108 16.00 -16.27 -0.06
N THR A 109 15.23 -16.15 1.02
CA THR A 109 13.85 -16.59 1.11
C THR A 109 13.05 -15.61 0.28
N GLY A 110 12.20 -16.12 -0.62
CA GLY A 110 11.33 -15.33 -1.48
C GLY A 110 10.29 -14.46 -0.76
N ARG A 111 10.53 -13.98 0.48
CA ARG A 111 9.68 -13.08 1.26
C ARG A 111 9.42 -11.73 0.57
N PRO A 112 10.42 -10.98 0.05
CA PRO A 112 10.15 -9.77 -0.70
C PRO A 112 9.42 -10.07 -2.02
N PHE A 113 9.74 -11.19 -2.67
CA PHE A 113 9.07 -11.63 -3.89
C PHE A 113 7.59 -11.98 -3.67
N VAL A 114 7.27 -12.74 -2.61
CA VAL A 114 5.89 -13.08 -2.20
C VAL A 114 5.12 -11.82 -1.85
N TYR A 115 5.72 -10.87 -1.13
CA TYR A 115 5.08 -9.59 -0.84
C TYR A 115 4.77 -8.80 -2.12
N ILE A 116 5.71 -8.72 -3.06
CA ILE A 116 5.50 -8.07 -4.36
C ILE A 116 4.37 -8.75 -5.14
N ILE A 117 4.31 -10.09 -5.19
CA ILE A 117 3.22 -10.83 -5.82
C ILE A 117 1.88 -10.50 -5.15
N LEU A 118 1.83 -10.50 -3.81
CA LEU A 118 0.62 -10.19 -3.07
C LEU A 118 0.13 -8.76 -3.35
N VAL A 119 1.04 -7.78 -3.32
CA VAL A 119 0.72 -6.39 -3.64
C VAL A 119 0.26 -6.26 -5.09
N ALA A 120 0.94 -6.91 -6.04
CA ALA A 120 0.53 -6.92 -7.45
C ALA A 120 -0.87 -7.52 -7.63
N PHE A 121 -1.15 -8.65 -6.98
CA PHE A 121 -2.48 -9.28 -7.02
C PHE A 121 -3.57 -8.36 -6.47
N ILE A 122 -3.34 -7.77 -5.29
CA ILE A 122 -4.29 -6.83 -4.67
C ILE A 122 -4.50 -5.61 -5.56
N THR A 123 -3.43 -5.09 -6.18
CA THR A 123 -3.50 -3.95 -7.11
C THR A 123 -4.41 -4.28 -8.30
N VAL A 124 -4.24 -5.45 -8.91
CA VAL A 124 -5.03 -5.89 -10.08
C VAL A 124 -6.50 -6.09 -9.70
N MET A 125 -6.78 -6.77 -8.58
CA MET A 125 -8.16 -7.01 -8.13
C MET A 125 -8.90 -5.70 -7.83
N ASN A 126 -8.26 -4.78 -7.09
CA ASN A 126 -8.83 -3.46 -6.86
C ASN A 126 -8.94 -2.66 -8.16
N GLY A 127 -8.00 -2.83 -9.09
CA GLY A 127 -7.98 -2.12 -10.36
C GLY A 127 -9.13 -2.52 -11.28
N ILE A 128 -9.45 -3.82 -11.34
CA ILE A 128 -10.64 -4.32 -12.04
C ILE A 128 -11.91 -3.73 -11.41
N GLY A 129 -11.99 -3.72 -10.08
CA GLY A 129 -13.08 -3.07 -9.35
C GLY A 129 -13.19 -1.58 -9.70
N ALA A 130 -12.07 -0.85 -9.70
CA ALA A 130 -12.02 0.57 -10.03
C ALA A 130 -12.48 0.85 -11.46
N ILE A 131 -12.00 0.10 -12.45
CA ILE A 131 -12.40 0.24 -13.86
C ILE A 131 -13.91 0.05 -14.00
N ARG A 132 -14.46 -0.98 -13.35
CA ARG A 132 -15.91 -1.23 -13.36
C ARG A 132 -16.69 -0.05 -12.79
N MET A 133 -16.28 0.48 -11.63
CA MET A 133 -16.97 1.61 -10.99
C MET A 133 -16.85 2.92 -11.80
N ILE A 134 -15.75 3.10 -12.54
CA ILE A 134 -15.58 4.20 -13.49
C ILE A 134 -16.57 4.05 -14.65
N GLN A 135 -16.68 2.86 -15.23
CA GLN A 135 -17.61 2.59 -16.33
C GLN A 135 -19.07 2.74 -15.92
N GLU A 136 -19.41 2.34 -14.69
CA GLU A 136 -20.76 2.47 -14.13
C GLU A 136 -21.04 3.92 -13.63
N ASN A 137 -20.10 4.86 -13.77
CA ASN A 137 -20.18 6.25 -13.28
C ASN A 137 -20.57 6.36 -11.80
N GLU A 138 -20.11 5.41 -10.98
CA GLU A 138 -20.51 5.34 -9.57
C GLU A 138 -19.52 5.96 -8.60
N LEU A 139 -18.37 6.47 -9.08
CA LEU A 139 -17.34 7.06 -8.23
C LEU A 139 -17.77 8.37 -7.56
N VAL A 140 -18.59 9.16 -8.26
CA VAL A 140 -19.09 10.45 -7.78
C VAL A 140 -20.60 10.45 -7.96
N LYS A 141 -21.34 10.61 -6.86
CA LYS A 141 -22.81 10.78 -6.89
C LYS A 141 -23.13 12.10 -6.22
N ASP A 142 -23.97 12.91 -6.88
CA ASP A 142 -24.38 14.24 -6.41
C ASP A 142 -23.21 15.19 -6.06
N GLY A 143 -22.09 15.05 -6.79
CA GLY A 143 -20.88 15.85 -6.57
C GLY A 143 -20.07 15.46 -5.33
N VAL A 144 -20.32 14.27 -4.76
CA VAL A 144 -19.62 13.72 -3.59
C VAL A 144 -18.99 12.38 -3.96
N LEU A 145 -17.74 12.16 -3.55
CA LEU A 145 -17.05 10.89 -3.72
C LEU A 145 -17.74 9.79 -2.92
N THR A 146 -18.09 8.69 -3.59
CA THR A 146 -18.73 7.55 -2.97
C THR A 146 -17.70 6.60 -2.36
N THR A 147 -18.17 5.65 -1.55
CA THR A 147 -17.34 4.54 -1.04
C THR A 147 -16.69 3.70 -2.16
N ASN A 148 -17.24 3.71 -3.38
CA ASN A 148 -16.69 2.99 -4.52
C ASN A 148 -15.30 3.52 -4.95
N VAL A 149 -14.95 4.76 -4.56
CA VAL A 149 -13.63 5.34 -4.82
C VAL A 149 -12.51 4.56 -4.12
N MET A 150 -12.83 3.78 -3.09
CA MET A 150 -11.83 3.04 -2.31
C MET A 150 -11.08 2.01 -3.16
N ASN A 151 -11.75 1.35 -4.11
CA ASN A 151 -11.08 0.43 -5.03
C ASN A 151 -10.00 1.19 -5.84
N LEU A 152 -10.34 2.36 -6.37
CA LEU A 152 -9.39 3.20 -7.12
C LEU A 152 -8.24 3.68 -6.24
N ALA A 153 -8.55 4.17 -5.04
CA ALA A 153 -7.56 4.68 -4.10
C ALA A 153 -6.56 3.59 -3.66
N LEU A 154 -7.05 2.37 -3.39
CA LEU A 154 -6.21 1.22 -3.07
C LEU A 154 -5.35 0.79 -4.25
N THR A 155 -5.91 0.77 -5.47
CA THR A 155 -5.12 0.50 -6.69
C THR A 155 -3.97 1.49 -6.83
N ILE A 156 -4.24 2.79 -6.68
CA ILE A 156 -3.21 3.83 -6.76
C ILE A 156 -2.14 3.62 -5.69
N LEU A 157 -2.54 3.40 -4.42
CA LEU A 157 -1.60 3.18 -3.32
C LEU A 157 -0.67 2.00 -3.59
N PHE A 158 -1.22 0.84 -3.94
CA PHE A 158 -0.41 -0.35 -4.14
C PHE A 158 0.44 -0.27 -5.41
N LEU A 159 -0.06 0.41 -6.46
CA LEU A 159 0.74 0.70 -7.65
C LEU A 159 1.94 1.61 -7.31
N LEU A 160 1.76 2.64 -6.49
CA LEU A 160 2.85 3.50 -6.01
C LEU A 160 3.89 2.68 -5.23
N ILE A 161 3.46 1.74 -4.40
CA ILE A 161 4.35 0.83 -3.66
C ILE A 161 5.15 -0.05 -4.63
N LEU A 162 4.51 -0.64 -5.65
CA LEU A 162 5.20 -1.45 -6.67
C LEU A 162 6.22 -0.63 -7.46
N ILE A 163 5.85 0.59 -7.86
CA ILE A 163 6.75 1.51 -8.55
C ILE A 163 7.94 1.84 -7.65
N ALA A 164 7.72 2.16 -6.37
CA ALA A 164 8.80 2.44 -5.44
C ALA A 164 9.78 1.26 -5.31
N PHE A 165 9.28 0.02 -5.24
CA PHE A 165 10.14 -1.16 -5.27
C PHE A 165 10.93 -1.30 -6.57
N ALA A 166 10.28 -1.10 -7.73
CA ALA A 166 10.93 -1.20 -9.03
C ALA A 166 12.03 -0.14 -9.19
N VAL A 167 11.75 1.11 -8.80
CA VAL A 167 12.73 2.20 -8.83
C VAL A 167 13.91 1.90 -7.91
N LYS A 168 13.65 1.48 -6.66
CA LYS A 168 14.72 1.13 -5.70
C LYS A 168 15.58 -0.04 -6.21
N TYR A 169 14.96 -1.04 -6.84
CA TYR A 169 15.70 -2.16 -7.45
C TYR A 169 16.61 -1.71 -8.60
N ILE A 170 16.11 -0.83 -9.48
CA ILE A 170 16.90 -0.28 -10.59
C ILE A 170 18.07 0.54 -10.05
N MET A 171 17.83 1.41 -9.06
CA MET A 171 18.89 2.23 -8.44
C MET A 171 20.01 1.37 -7.87
N ASN A 172 19.68 0.36 -7.08
CA ASN A 172 20.67 -0.54 -6.48
C ASN A 172 21.49 -1.26 -7.58
N THR A 173 20.83 -1.74 -8.64
CA THR A 173 21.52 -2.40 -9.77
C THR A 173 22.49 -1.46 -10.50
N ILE A 174 22.14 -0.18 -10.64
CA ILE A 174 23.02 0.82 -11.26
C ILE A 174 24.22 1.14 -10.36
N GLU A 175 23.98 1.26 -9.05
CA GLU A 175 25.05 1.51 -8.07
C GLU A 175 26.05 0.35 -8.02
N GLU A 176 25.59 -0.90 -8.07
CA GLU A 176 26.45 -2.09 -8.13
C GLU A 176 27.32 -2.08 -9.38
N ARG A 177 26.76 -1.81 -10.57
CA ARG A 177 27.52 -1.74 -11.83
C ARG A 177 28.60 -0.65 -11.82
N ARG A 178 28.32 0.50 -11.20
CA ARG A 178 29.29 1.60 -11.07
C ARG A 178 30.40 1.32 -10.08
N ALA A 179 30.19 0.41 -9.12
CA ALA A 179 31.22 0.03 -8.16
C ALA A 179 32.23 -0.99 -8.75
N ASP A 180 31.83 -1.68 -9.82
CA ASP A 180 32.65 -2.67 -10.53
C ASP A 180 33.48 -2.07 -11.69
N GLU A 181 33.25 -0.80 -12.06
CA GLU A 181 34.00 0.00 -13.05
C GLU A 181 35.15 0.79 -12.42
#